data_AF-A0A8C1DDV4-F1
#
_entry.id   AF-A0A8C1DDV4-F1
#
_cell.length_a   1.000
_cell.length_b   1.000
_cell.length_c   1.000
_cell.angle_alpha   90.00
_cell.angle_beta   90.00
_cell.angle_gamma   90.00
#
_symmetry.space_group_name_H-M   'P 1'
#
loop_
_entity.id
_entity.type
_entity.pdbx_description
1 polymer ?
#
loop_
_entity_poly.entity_id
_entity_poly.type
_entity_poly.pdbx_seq_one_letter_code
_entity_poly.pdbx_strand_id
1 'polypeptide(L)'
;MACRGACCCGCGAVNEDNARFIMLLLLIILYLLCGAAVFSALEHPKERQAKEKWVQRFELFSQKYNLNRSDLEKFLRHYEEANMAGIRVDTLRPRWDFTGAFYFVGTVVSTIGFGMTTPATVGGKIFLIFYGLIGCAATILFFNLFLERMITVLAFVLKSCHEVQRRRKGVLPHDSRQDSSNARLNSKDSLAGWKPSVYCVMLILCVAAIIISCCASAMYSSIEGWGYLDSLYFCFVAFSTIGFGDMVSTQRASYENQTIYRIGNFFFILMGVCCIYSLFNVISIVIKQVLNWLLKRLKIPCHHCPGRSLRLRRNAVMPSHVRTRVRNISIDTDAVNDSETDGRRMSGEMISMRDFLAANKVNLAIMQKQLSETANGHPRSCGSTNRHNGFSGGVGALGIMNNRLAETSVD
;
A
#
# COMPACT_ATOMS: atom_id res chain seq x y z
N MET A 1 -20.33 -54.37 -11.05
CA MET A 1 -19.32 -53.62 -11.83
C MET A 1 -19.97 -52.29 -12.21
N ALA A 2 -19.75 -51.21 -11.44
CA ALA A 2 -18.71 -50.18 -11.61
C ALA A 2 -18.90 -49.42 -12.95
N CYS A 3 -19.11 -48.09 -13.03
CA CYS A 3 -18.61 -46.98 -12.23
C CYS A 3 -19.64 -45.85 -12.08
N ARG A 4 -19.72 -45.27 -10.87
CA ARG A 4 -20.33 -43.97 -10.58
C ARG A 4 -19.37 -42.86 -11.03
N GLY A 5 -19.72 -42.10 -12.06
CA GLY A 5 -19.02 -40.86 -12.43
C GLY A 5 -19.61 -39.68 -11.67
N ALA A 6 -19.06 -39.38 -10.50
CA ALA A 6 -19.38 -38.15 -9.77
C ALA A 6 -18.81 -36.94 -10.53
N CYS A 7 -19.68 -36.14 -11.14
CA CYS A 7 -19.33 -34.83 -11.69
C CYS A 7 -19.06 -33.85 -10.52
N CYS A 8 -17.81 -33.81 -10.04
CA CYS A 8 -17.31 -32.81 -9.10
C CYS A 8 -17.12 -31.45 -9.79
N CYS A 9 -18.20 -30.74 -10.09
CA CYS A 9 -18.14 -29.37 -10.60
C CYS A 9 -18.88 -28.41 -9.66
N GLY A 10 -18.42 -28.32 -8.42
CA GLY A 10 -18.94 -27.38 -7.40
C GLY A 10 -17.95 -26.33 -6.90
N CYS A 11 -16.70 -26.33 -7.38
CA CYS A 11 -15.59 -25.62 -6.73
C CYS A 11 -14.97 -24.48 -7.59
N GLY A 12 -15.78 -23.76 -8.38
CA GLY A 12 -15.26 -22.93 -9.47
C GLY A 12 -14.75 -21.53 -9.11
N ALA A 13 -15.28 -20.86 -8.08
CA ALA A 13 -14.97 -19.44 -7.82
C ALA A 13 -14.04 -19.23 -6.61
N VAL A 14 -14.27 -19.95 -5.51
CA VAL A 14 -13.43 -19.90 -4.30
C VAL A 14 -12.01 -20.40 -4.60
N ASN A 15 -11.86 -21.31 -5.57
CA ASN A 15 -10.55 -21.85 -5.95
C ASN A 15 -9.67 -20.87 -6.73
N GLU A 16 -10.23 -19.89 -7.46
CA GLU A 16 -9.40 -18.99 -8.26
C GLU A 16 -8.73 -17.90 -7.42
N ASP A 17 -9.46 -17.32 -6.48
CA ASP A 17 -8.89 -16.33 -5.55
C ASP A 17 -7.93 -16.99 -4.56
N ASN A 18 -8.25 -18.20 -4.08
CA ASN A 18 -7.31 -19.00 -3.29
C ASN A 18 -6.08 -19.40 -4.11
N ALA A 19 -6.22 -19.73 -5.39
CA ALA A 19 -5.08 -20.02 -6.27
C ALA A 19 -4.20 -18.78 -6.50
N ARG A 20 -4.78 -17.58 -6.68
CA ARG A 20 -4.01 -16.31 -6.74
C ARG A 20 -3.20 -16.11 -5.47
N PHE A 21 -3.83 -16.28 -4.31
CA PHE A 21 -3.18 -16.12 -3.03
C PHE A 21 -2.03 -17.12 -2.83
N ILE A 22 -2.27 -18.41 -3.09
CA ILE A 22 -1.25 -19.46 -2.98
C ILE A 22 -0.09 -19.22 -3.94
N MET A 23 -0.36 -18.85 -5.20
CA MET A 23 0.70 -18.53 -6.16
C MET A 23 1.53 -17.33 -5.74
N LEU A 24 0.90 -16.26 -5.22
CA LEU A 24 1.62 -15.10 -4.70
C LEU A 24 2.48 -15.49 -3.49
N LEU A 25 1.96 -16.32 -2.58
CA LEU A 25 2.70 -16.83 -1.44
C LEU A 25 3.93 -17.65 -1.87
N LEU A 26 3.77 -18.56 -2.83
CA LEU A 26 4.89 -19.35 -3.37
C LEU A 26 5.94 -18.45 -4.04
N LEU A 27 5.51 -17.43 -4.79
CA LEU A 27 6.42 -16.45 -5.38
C LEU A 27 7.21 -15.69 -4.32
N ILE A 28 6.56 -15.27 -3.23
CA ILE A 28 7.23 -14.60 -2.10
C ILE A 28 8.22 -15.54 -1.42
N ILE A 29 7.85 -16.80 -1.15
CA ILE A 29 8.77 -17.79 -0.56
C ILE A 29 10.00 -17.99 -1.44
N LEU A 30 9.81 -18.16 -2.75
CA LEU A 30 10.92 -18.30 -3.69
C LEU A 30 11.81 -17.06 -3.72
N TYR A 31 11.21 -15.86 -3.70
CA TYR A 31 11.94 -14.59 -3.63
C TYR A 31 12.77 -14.48 -2.35
N LEU A 32 12.21 -14.85 -1.20
CA LEU A 32 12.92 -14.87 0.08
C LEU A 32 14.06 -15.89 0.11
N LEU A 33 13.86 -17.09 -0.43
CA LEU A 33 14.92 -18.11 -0.52
C LEU A 33 16.07 -17.65 -1.42
N CYS A 34 15.76 -17.04 -2.56
CA CYS A 34 16.76 -16.45 -3.44
C CYS A 34 17.53 -15.32 -2.74
N GLY A 35 16.82 -14.40 -2.07
CA GLY A 35 17.43 -13.33 -1.29
C GLY A 35 18.33 -13.84 -0.17
N ALA A 36 17.89 -14.85 0.58
CA ALA A 36 18.67 -15.47 1.65
C ALA A 36 19.96 -16.11 1.11
N ALA A 37 19.88 -16.83 -0.02
CA ALA A 37 21.05 -17.41 -0.66
C ALA A 37 22.06 -16.33 -1.11
N VAL A 38 21.59 -15.25 -1.71
CA VAL A 38 22.44 -14.14 -2.17
C VAL A 38 23.10 -13.42 -0.99
N PHE A 39 22.35 -13.02 0.04
CA PHE A 39 22.92 -12.37 1.21
C PHE A 39 23.87 -13.28 1.99
N SER A 40 23.53 -14.57 2.14
CA SER A 40 24.45 -15.53 2.77
C SER A 40 25.74 -15.67 1.97
N ALA A 41 25.71 -15.64 0.65
CA ALA A 41 26.91 -15.73 -0.17
C ALA A 41 27.76 -14.44 -0.08
N LEU A 42 27.13 -13.27 0.00
CA LEU A 42 27.82 -11.97 0.01
C LEU A 42 28.36 -11.57 1.40
N GLU A 43 27.59 -11.81 2.47
CA GLU A 43 27.89 -11.27 3.80
C GLU A 43 28.56 -12.27 4.75
N HIS A 44 28.21 -13.56 4.69
CA HIS A 44 28.75 -14.57 5.60
C HIS A 44 30.29 -14.68 5.58
N PRO A 45 30.98 -14.59 4.42
CA PRO A 45 32.45 -14.62 4.41
C PRO A 45 33.07 -13.41 5.13
N LYS A 46 32.49 -12.22 4.95
CA LYS A 46 32.96 -10.99 5.60
C LYS A 46 32.68 -10.98 7.09
N GLU A 47 31.52 -11.48 7.51
CA GLU A 47 31.18 -11.66 8.92
C GLU A 47 32.19 -12.58 9.62
N ARG A 48 32.50 -13.73 9.02
CA ARG A 48 33.50 -14.65 9.55
C ARG A 48 34.87 -13.99 9.68
N GLN A 49 35.30 -13.25 8.66
CA GLN A 49 36.56 -12.51 8.71
C GLN A 49 36.57 -11.43 9.81
N ALA A 50 35.47 -10.72 9.99
CA ALA A 50 35.33 -9.71 11.05
C ALA A 50 35.40 -10.35 12.45
N LYS A 51 34.76 -11.52 12.63
CA LYS A 51 34.82 -12.30 13.87
C LYS A 51 36.25 -12.76 14.18
N GLU A 52 36.97 -13.29 13.19
CA GLU A 52 38.37 -13.71 13.35
C GLU A 52 39.26 -12.51 13.72
N LYS A 53 39.10 -11.37 13.05
CA LYS A 53 39.81 -10.12 13.40
C LYS A 53 39.48 -9.63 14.81
N TRP A 54 38.23 -9.73 15.24
CA TRP A 54 37.80 -9.36 16.59
C TRP A 54 38.48 -10.23 17.65
N VAL A 55 38.44 -11.55 17.48
CA VAL A 55 39.09 -12.50 18.40
C VAL A 55 40.58 -12.21 18.50
N GLN A 56 41.27 -11.99 17.37
CA GLN A 56 42.69 -11.62 17.38
C GLN A 56 42.97 -10.33 18.14
N ARG A 57 42.19 -9.26 17.90
CA ARG A 57 42.33 -7.98 18.61
C ARG A 57 42.08 -8.13 20.11
N PHE A 58 41.10 -8.93 20.47
CA PHE A 58 40.73 -9.20 21.85
C PHE A 58 41.86 -9.90 22.61
N GLU A 59 42.44 -10.96 22.03
CA GLU A 59 43.58 -11.68 22.61
C GLU A 59 44.82 -10.79 22.72
N LEU A 60 45.17 -10.04 21.67
CA LEU A 60 46.30 -9.11 21.68
C LEU A 60 46.17 -8.04 22.76
N PHE A 61 44.97 -7.50 22.96
CA PHE A 61 44.70 -6.51 23.98
C PHE A 61 44.82 -7.11 25.39
N SER A 62 44.25 -8.30 25.60
CA SER A 62 44.34 -9.01 26.89
C SER A 62 45.80 -9.28 27.28
N GLN A 63 46.62 -9.75 26.33
CA GLN A 63 48.03 -10.05 26.56
C GLN A 63 48.86 -8.77 26.78
N LYS A 64 48.63 -7.72 25.98
CA LYS A 64 49.39 -6.46 26.07
C LYS A 64 49.26 -5.80 27.45
N TYR A 65 48.08 -5.87 28.06
CA TYR A 65 47.80 -5.24 29.36
C TYR A 65 47.74 -6.25 30.52
N ASN A 66 48.08 -7.52 30.27
CA ASN A 66 48.02 -8.61 31.24
C ASN A 66 46.68 -8.68 31.99
N LEU A 67 45.58 -8.50 31.25
CA LEU A 67 44.22 -8.50 31.78
C LEU A 67 43.66 -9.92 31.74
N ASN A 68 42.88 -10.27 32.77
CA ASN A 68 42.14 -11.51 32.80
C ASN A 68 40.96 -11.46 31.81
N ARG A 69 40.86 -12.48 30.96
CA ARG A 69 39.87 -12.55 29.86
C ARG A 69 38.44 -12.37 30.35
N SER A 70 38.09 -13.05 31.44
CA SER A 70 36.73 -13.01 31.98
C SER A 70 36.32 -11.63 32.49
N ASP A 71 37.26 -10.87 33.03
CA ASP A 71 36.96 -9.54 33.57
C ASP A 71 36.84 -8.51 32.45
N LEU A 72 37.61 -8.67 31.37
CA LEU A 72 37.43 -7.89 30.15
C LEU A 72 36.10 -8.19 29.46
N GLU A 73 35.68 -9.47 29.40
CA GLU A 73 34.36 -9.84 28.88
C GLU A 73 33.21 -9.27 29.73
N LYS A 74 33.33 -9.28 31.07
CA LYS A 74 32.35 -8.62 31.95
C LYS A 74 32.30 -7.11 31.71
N PHE A 75 33.44 -6.46 31.55
CA PHE A 75 33.48 -5.03 31.24
C PHE A 75 32.80 -4.72 29.90
N LEU A 76 33.04 -5.53 28.86
CA LEU A 76 32.36 -5.38 27.57
C LEU A 76 30.84 -5.58 27.68
N ARG A 77 30.38 -6.52 28.52
CA ARG A 77 28.94 -6.69 28.81
C ARG A 77 28.35 -5.46 29.50
N HIS A 78 29.04 -4.89 30.49
CA HIS A 78 28.60 -3.64 31.12
C HIS A 78 28.59 -2.46 30.13
N TYR A 79 29.55 -2.40 29.21
CA TYR A 79 29.54 -1.42 28.15
C TYR A 79 28.36 -1.63 27.18
N GLU A 80 28.02 -2.88 26.84
CA GLU A 80 26.84 -3.22 26.04
C GLU A 80 25.55 -2.78 26.75
N GLU A 81 25.43 -3.01 28.06
CA GLU A 81 24.32 -2.52 28.90
C GLU A 81 24.22 -0.99 28.87
N ALA A 82 25.34 -0.28 29.03
CA ALA A 82 25.40 1.17 28.96
C ALA A 82 24.99 1.69 27.56
N ASN A 83 25.45 1.03 26.50
CA ASN A 83 25.10 1.37 25.12
C ASN A 83 23.60 1.14 24.84
N MET A 84 23.01 0.07 25.37
CA MET A 84 21.55 -0.15 25.32
C MET A 84 20.76 0.91 26.11
N ALA A 85 21.32 1.43 27.21
CA ALA A 85 20.76 2.57 27.93
C ALA A 85 20.97 3.92 27.20
N GLY A 86 21.67 3.92 26.06
CA GLY A 86 21.92 5.09 25.23
C GLY A 86 23.18 5.88 25.58
N ILE A 87 24.05 5.35 26.44
CA ILE A 87 25.33 5.95 26.81
C ILE A 87 26.39 5.44 25.81
N ARG A 88 26.95 6.35 25.01
CA ARG A 88 27.98 6.02 24.00
C ARG A 88 29.28 6.73 24.33
N VAL A 89 30.39 6.13 23.92
CA VAL A 89 31.74 6.71 24.05
C VAL A 89 31.87 7.97 23.19
N ASP A 90 31.23 8.00 22.02
CA ASP A 90 31.23 9.17 21.13
C ASP A 90 30.24 10.24 21.61
N THR A 91 30.71 11.48 21.70
CA THR A 91 29.91 12.67 22.07
C THR A 91 28.91 13.04 20.96
N LEU A 92 27.87 12.24 20.82
CA LEU A 92 26.73 12.50 19.94
C LEU A 92 25.71 13.39 20.65
N ARG A 93 24.88 14.09 19.87
CA ARG A 93 23.81 14.95 20.37
C ARG A 93 22.87 14.20 21.35
N PRO A 94 22.35 14.86 22.40
CA PRO A 94 21.32 14.28 23.27
C PRO A 94 20.10 13.81 22.46
N ARG A 95 19.75 12.53 22.59
CA ARG A 95 18.68 11.86 21.82
C ARG A 95 17.26 12.34 22.15
N TRP A 96 17.04 12.82 23.38
CA TRP A 96 15.73 13.18 23.92
C TRP A 96 15.56 14.69 24.14
N ASP A 97 16.36 15.53 23.49
CA ASP A 97 16.01 16.93 23.34
C ASP A 97 14.76 17.07 22.43
N PHE A 98 14.09 18.22 22.43
CA PHE A 98 12.82 18.36 21.70
C PHE A 98 12.94 18.01 20.21
N THR A 99 14.04 18.38 19.55
CA THR A 99 14.25 18.03 18.14
C THR A 99 14.50 16.54 17.95
N GLY A 100 15.30 15.91 18.82
CA GLY A 100 15.55 14.46 18.79
C GLY A 100 14.27 13.66 19.05
N ALA A 101 13.45 14.12 20.00
CA ALA A 101 12.13 13.58 20.25
C ALA A 101 11.18 13.77 19.05
N PHE A 102 11.19 14.95 18.40
CA PHE A 102 10.41 15.21 17.19
C PHE A 102 10.83 14.29 16.03
N TYR A 103 12.13 14.10 15.84
CA TYR A 103 12.66 13.14 14.88
C TYR A 103 12.20 11.71 15.20
N PHE A 104 12.33 11.28 16.46
CA PHE A 104 11.87 9.97 16.93
C PHE A 104 10.38 9.76 16.61
N VAL A 105 9.50 10.66 17.02
CA VAL A 105 8.06 10.50 16.76
C VAL A 105 7.73 10.55 15.27
N GLY A 106 8.50 11.31 14.47
CA GLY A 106 8.41 11.29 13.01
C GLY A 106 8.76 9.93 12.40
N THR A 107 9.81 9.28 12.89
CA THR A 107 10.19 7.92 12.42
C THR A 107 9.18 6.85 12.83
N VAL A 108 8.49 7.03 13.97
CA VAL A 108 7.39 6.16 14.42
C VAL A 108 6.19 6.28 13.49
N VAL A 109 5.66 7.49 13.28
CA VAL A 109 4.43 7.67 12.47
C VAL A 109 4.64 7.36 11.00
N SER A 110 5.86 7.54 10.48
CA SER A 110 6.24 7.16 9.12
C SER A 110 6.56 5.67 8.96
N THR A 111 6.55 4.89 10.05
CA THR A 111 6.92 3.46 10.07
C THR A 111 8.35 3.16 9.61
N ILE A 112 9.22 4.17 9.52
CA ILE A 112 10.65 3.97 9.19
C ILE A 112 11.36 3.28 10.35
N GLY A 113 11.21 3.80 11.56
CA GLY A 113 11.70 3.18 12.79
C GLY A 113 13.19 2.77 12.79
N PHE A 114 14.12 3.70 12.56
CA PHE A 114 15.57 3.44 12.55
C PHE A 114 16.16 2.72 13.79
N GLY A 115 15.42 2.58 14.89
CA GLY A 115 15.89 1.82 16.06
C GLY A 115 17.04 2.45 16.85
N MET A 116 17.63 3.55 16.37
CA MET A 116 18.73 4.24 17.05
C MET A 116 18.30 4.90 18.38
N THR A 117 17.02 5.22 18.53
CA THR A 117 16.44 5.75 19.76
C THR A 117 15.17 4.99 20.08
N THR A 118 15.11 4.36 21.26
CA THR A 118 13.94 3.61 21.72
C THR A 118 13.62 4.00 23.17
N PRO A 119 12.33 4.05 23.55
CA PRO A 119 11.95 4.40 24.92
C PRO A 119 12.40 3.29 25.88
N ALA A 120 13.30 3.63 26.81
CA ALA A 120 13.75 2.73 27.87
C ALA A 120 12.72 2.60 29.00
N THR A 121 11.97 3.67 29.29
CA THR A 121 11.01 3.73 30.39
C THR A 121 9.72 2.97 30.08
N VAL A 122 9.11 2.36 31.10
CA VAL A 122 7.81 1.67 30.97
C VAL A 122 6.73 2.64 30.46
N GLY A 123 6.68 3.86 31.02
CA GLY A 123 5.75 4.90 30.58
C GLY A 123 5.93 5.30 29.10
N GLY A 124 7.18 5.45 28.65
CA GLY A 124 7.48 5.76 27.24
C GLY A 124 7.06 4.64 26.29
N LYS A 125 7.23 3.37 26.69
CA LYS A 125 6.78 2.21 25.91
C LYS A 125 5.24 2.15 25.81
N ILE A 126 4.54 2.38 26.92
CA ILE A 126 3.06 2.42 26.91
C ILE A 126 2.56 3.56 26.03
N PHE A 127 3.13 4.76 26.17
CA PHE A 127 2.77 5.90 25.34
C PHE A 127 3.00 5.62 23.85
N LEU A 128 4.14 5.01 23.50
CA LEU A 128 4.47 4.64 22.13
C LEU A 128 3.44 3.70 21.49
N ILE A 129 2.86 2.76 22.24
CA ILE A 129 1.84 1.84 21.73
C ILE A 129 0.60 2.61 21.24
N PHE A 130 0.08 3.52 22.06
CA PHE A 130 -1.11 4.31 21.71
C PHE A 130 -0.80 5.37 20.64
N TYR A 131 0.31 6.10 20.81
CA TYR A 131 0.77 7.11 19.86
C TYR A 131 1.03 6.50 18.47
N GLY A 132 1.73 5.36 18.43
CA GLY A 132 2.05 4.63 17.21
C GLY A 132 0.82 4.12 16.48
N LEU A 133 -0.17 3.56 17.20
CA LEU A 133 -1.40 3.05 16.58
C LEU A 133 -2.17 4.16 15.83
N ILE A 134 -2.43 5.28 16.51
CA ILE A 134 -3.17 6.40 15.93
C ILE A 134 -2.33 7.07 14.83
N GLY A 135 -1.04 7.28 15.09
CA GLY A 135 -0.11 7.91 14.16
C GLY A 135 0.03 7.13 12.85
N CYS A 136 0.31 5.83 12.91
CA CYS A 136 0.44 4.98 11.72
C CYS A 136 -0.85 4.93 10.91
N ALA A 137 -2.02 4.82 11.57
CA ALA A 137 -3.31 4.83 10.87
C ALA A 137 -3.56 6.17 10.15
N ALA A 138 -3.28 7.30 10.81
CA ALA A 138 -3.37 8.62 10.22
C ALA A 138 -2.38 8.81 9.05
N THR A 139 -1.16 8.32 9.17
CA THR A 139 -0.14 8.37 8.11
C THR A 139 -0.55 7.55 6.89
N ILE A 140 -1.11 6.35 7.07
CA ILE A 140 -1.62 5.53 5.96
C ILE A 140 -2.75 6.26 5.23
N LEU A 141 -3.66 6.90 5.97
CA LEU A 141 -4.71 7.73 5.37
C LEU A 141 -4.12 8.90 4.58
N PHE A 142 -3.14 9.61 5.16
CA PHE A 142 -2.43 10.69 4.47
C PHE A 142 -1.80 10.22 3.16
N PHE A 143 -1.07 9.09 3.18
CA PHE A 143 -0.44 8.55 1.98
C PHE A 143 -1.45 8.11 0.91
N ASN A 144 -2.60 7.56 1.31
CA ASN A 144 -3.69 7.23 0.38
C ASN A 144 -4.28 8.48 -0.29
N LEU A 145 -4.51 9.54 0.49
CA LEU A 145 -4.99 10.82 -0.05
C LEU A 145 -3.94 11.48 -0.95
N PHE A 146 -2.68 11.42 -0.55
CA PHE A 146 -1.55 11.91 -1.35
C PHE A 146 -1.46 11.18 -2.69
N LEU A 147 -1.58 9.84 -2.69
CA LEU A 147 -1.60 9.01 -3.88
C LEU A 147 -2.72 9.43 -4.85
N GLU A 148 -3.94 9.66 -4.35
CA GLU A 148 -5.08 10.10 -5.18
C GLU A 148 -4.79 11.45 -5.86
N ARG A 149 -4.22 12.40 -5.12
CA ARG A 149 -3.80 13.71 -5.67
C ARG A 149 -2.66 13.57 -6.68
N MET A 150 -1.65 12.78 -6.36
CA MET A 150 -0.48 12.58 -7.21
C MET A 150 -0.84 11.89 -8.53
N ILE A 151 -1.71 10.88 -8.51
CA ILE A 151 -2.24 10.23 -9.73
C ILE A 151 -3.01 11.25 -10.58
N THR A 152 -3.81 12.11 -9.95
CA THR A 152 -4.58 13.14 -10.66
C THR A 152 -3.66 14.14 -11.36
N VAL A 153 -2.63 14.63 -10.65
CA VAL A 153 -1.61 15.51 -11.22
C VAL A 153 -0.88 14.83 -12.36
N LEU A 154 -0.46 13.58 -12.17
CA LEU A 154 0.25 12.83 -13.20
C LEU A 154 -0.60 12.60 -14.45
N ALA A 155 -1.90 12.28 -14.28
CA ALA A 155 -2.84 12.14 -15.38
C ALA A 155 -3.03 13.48 -16.14
N PHE A 156 -3.09 14.59 -15.42
CA PHE A 156 -3.17 15.93 -16.00
C PHE A 156 -1.89 16.29 -16.79
N VAL A 157 -0.71 16.04 -16.23
CA VAL A 157 0.59 16.26 -16.90
C VAL A 157 0.71 15.40 -18.15
N LEU A 158 0.37 14.12 -18.05
CA LEU A 158 0.37 13.18 -19.16
C LEU A 158 -0.58 13.61 -20.29
N LYS A 159 -1.79 14.05 -19.94
CA LYS A 159 -2.76 14.59 -20.90
C LYS A 159 -2.22 15.87 -21.58
N SER A 160 -1.65 16.78 -20.81
CA SER A 160 -1.07 18.02 -21.32
C SER A 160 0.09 17.74 -22.28
N CYS A 161 0.99 16.82 -21.92
CA CYS A 161 2.09 16.38 -22.79
C CYS A 161 1.57 15.73 -24.08
N HIS A 162 0.54 14.90 -23.99
CA HIS A 162 -0.07 14.26 -25.16
C HIS A 162 -0.71 15.29 -26.11
N GLU A 163 -1.43 16.28 -25.57
CA GLU A 163 -2.01 17.36 -26.35
C GLU A 163 -0.94 18.24 -27.01
N VAL A 164 0.14 18.56 -26.31
CA VAL A 164 1.29 19.31 -26.86
C VAL A 164 2.01 18.51 -27.94
N GLN A 165 2.22 17.20 -27.76
CA GLN A 165 2.81 16.33 -28.78
C GLN A 165 1.92 16.23 -30.01
N ARG A 166 0.59 16.15 -29.85
CA ARG A 166 -0.36 16.12 -30.97
C ARG A 166 -0.37 17.44 -31.73
N ARG A 167 -0.24 18.58 -31.04
CA ARG A 167 -0.06 19.90 -31.68
C ARG A 167 1.28 20.02 -32.42
N ARG A 168 2.36 19.45 -31.89
CA ARG A 168 3.69 19.43 -32.55
C ARG A 168 3.75 18.49 -33.75
N LYS A 169 3.07 17.34 -33.72
CA LYS A 169 2.97 16.38 -34.83
C LYS A 169 1.95 16.81 -35.90
N GLY A 170 1.83 18.12 -36.16
CA GLY A 170 0.81 18.73 -37.02
C GLY A 170 0.41 17.86 -38.20
N VAL A 171 -0.78 17.27 -38.12
CA VAL A 171 -1.49 16.82 -39.31
C VAL A 171 -1.95 18.09 -40.01
N LEU A 172 -1.33 18.40 -41.14
CA LEU A 172 -1.91 19.26 -42.18
C LEU A 172 -3.32 18.72 -42.49
N PRO A 173 -4.41 19.45 -42.22
CA PRO A 173 -5.60 19.26 -43.01
C PRO A 173 -5.31 19.92 -44.36
N HIS A 174 -5.03 19.09 -45.37
CA HIS A 174 -5.10 19.58 -46.74
C HIS A 174 -6.55 19.99 -47.00
N ASP A 175 -6.67 21.13 -47.66
CA ASP A 175 -7.87 21.87 -47.96
C ASP A 175 -8.92 20.97 -48.62
N SER A 176 -10.10 20.85 -48.00
CA SER A 176 -11.33 20.43 -48.66
C SER A 176 -12.48 21.04 -47.87
N ARG A 177 -12.93 22.18 -48.40
CA ARG A 177 -14.21 22.81 -48.11
C ARG A 177 -15.31 21.74 -47.98
N GLN A 178 -16.22 21.99 -47.03
CA GLN A 178 -17.57 21.44 -46.89
C GLN A 178 -17.75 20.36 -45.80
N ASP A 179 -18.19 20.84 -44.62
CA ASP A 179 -19.11 20.22 -43.64
C ASP A 179 -18.75 20.55 -42.18
N SER A 180 -19.08 21.79 -41.79
CA SER A 180 -18.66 22.42 -40.52
C SER A 180 -19.60 22.17 -39.32
N SER A 181 -20.61 21.30 -39.41
CA SER A 181 -21.55 21.04 -38.30
C SER A 181 -21.36 19.69 -37.60
N ASN A 182 -20.95 18.62 -38.30
CA ASN A 182 -20.86 17.26 -37.73
C ASN A 182 -19.49 16.89 -37.13
N ALA A 183 -18.41 17.61 -37.44
CA ALA A 183 -17.07 17.30 -36.96
C ALA A 183 -16.81 17.73 -35.50
N ARG A 184 -17.59 18.66 -34.95
CA ARG A 184 -17.43 19.14 -33.55
C ARG A 184 -18.01 18.20 -32.51
N LEU A 185 -18.94 17.31 -32.89
CA LEU A 185 -19.51 16.30 -32.00
C LEU A 185 -18.56 15.10 -31.84
N ASN A 186 -18.00 14.59 -32.94
CA ASN A 186 -17.06 13.46 -32.92
C ASN A 186 -15.70 13.76 -32.26
N SER A 187 -15.26 15.03 -32.22
CA SER A 187 -14.00 15.40 -31.57
C SER A 187 -14.10 15.37 -30.04
N LYS A 188 -15.28 15.66 -29.47
CA LYS A 188 -15.51 15.59 -28.02
C LYS A 188 -15.61 14.15 -27.52
N ASP A 189 -16.15 13.25 -28.33
CA ASP A 189 -16.28 11.83 -27.96
C ASP A 189 -14.97 11.04 -28.11
N SER A 190 -14.09 11.42 -29.05
CA SER A 190 -12.78 10.78 -29.21
C SER A 190 -11.76 11.22 -28.13
N LEU A 191 -11.97 12.36 -27.46
CA LEU A 191 -11.12 12.84 -26.37
C LEU A 191 -11.48 12.26 -24.99
N ALA A 192 -12.61 11.53 -24.88
CA ALA A 192 -13.11 10.96 -23.63
C ALA A 192 -12.53 9.58 -23.28
N GLY A 193 -11.75 8.95 -24.18
CA GLY A 193 -11.29 7.56 -24.04
C GLY A 193 -9.82 7.34 -23.67
N TRP A 194 -8.99 8.38 -23.52
CA TRP A 194 -7.56 8.18 -23.28
C TRP A 194 -7.28 7.75 -21.83
N LYS A 195 -7.01 6.46 -21.62
CA LYS A 195 -6.49 5.92 -20.36
C LYS A 195 -4.95 5.95 -20.42
N PRO A 196 -4.25 6.73 -19.57
CA PRO A 196 -2.79 6.67 -19.50
C PRO A 196 -2.35 5.25 -19.17
N SER A 197 -1.37 4.72 -19.90
CA SER A 197 -0.81 3.39 -19.62
C SER A 197 -0.22 3.36 -18.21
N VAL A 198 -0.58 2.34 -17.43
CA VAL A 198 -0.06 2.12 -16.06
C VAL A 198 1.47 2.04 -16.07
N TYR A 199 2.05 1.47 -17.13
CA TYR A 199 3.50 1.37 -17.29
C TYR A 199 4.17 2.73 -17.49
N CYS A 200 3.53 3.67 -18.20
CA CYS A 200 4.05 5.03 -18.34
C CYS A 200 4.02 5.78 -17.01
N VAL A 201 2.93 5.63 -16.25
CA VAL A 201 2.80 6.19 -14.89
C VAL A 201 3.89 5.63 -13.99
N MET A 202 4.07 4.31 -13.98
CA MET A 202 5.13 3.65 -13.22
C MET A 202 6.52 4.20 -13.59
N LEU A 203 6.82 4.31 -14.88
CA LEU A 203 8.11 4.81 -15.35
C LEU A 203 8.38 6.25 -14.89
N ILE A 204 7.39 7.14 -14.99
CA ILE A 204 7.55 8.53 -14.53
C ILE A 204 7.80 8.58 -13.02
N LEU A 205 7.09 7.77 -12.23
CA LEU A 205 7.30 7.69 -10.79
C LEU A 205 8.66 7.10 -10.44
N CYS A 206 9.13 6.08 -11.17
CA CYS A 206 10.48 5.56 -11.01
C CYS A 206 11.53 6.65 -11.27
N VAL A 207 11.40 7.39 -12.37
CA VAL A 207 12.33 8.47 -12.70
C VAL A 207 12.30 9.57 -11.65
N ALA A 208 11.12 9.98 -11.19
CA ALA A 208 10.98 10.96 -10.11
C ALA A 208 11.63 10.48 -8.81
N ALA A 209 11.40 9.22 -8.41
CA ALA A 209 11.99 8.63 -7.21
C ALA A 209 13.53 8.59 -7.29
N ILE A 210 14.07 8.24 -8.45
CA ILE A 210 15.53 8.24 -8.70
C ILE A 210 16.08 9.66 -8.60
N ILE A 211 15.43 10.64 -9.25
CA ILE A 211 15.88 12.04 -9.19
C ILE A 211 15.89 12.56 -7.75
N ILE A 212 14.79 12.35 -7.00
CA ILE A 212 14.68 12.76 -5.59
C ILE A 212 15.78 12.10 -4.75
N SER A 213 16.03 10.80 -4.97
CA SER A 213 17.08 10.05 -4.24
C SER A 213 18.48 10.53 -4.57
N CYS A 214 18.76 10.86 -5.83
CA CYS A 214 20.05 11.43 -6.24
C CYS A 214 20.27 12.83 -5.66
N CYS A 215 19.25 13.69 -5.68
CA CYS A 215 19.31 15.03 -5.08
C CYS A 215 19.54 14.96 -3.56
N ALA A 216 18.79 14.09 -2.87
CA ALA A 216 18.96 13.87 -1.44
C ALA A 216 20.35 13.28 -1.13
N SER A 217 20.83 12.32 -1.91
CA SER A 217 22.16 11.72 -1.75
C SER A 217 23.29 12.76 -1.90
N ALA A 218 23.19 13.68 -2.86
CA ALA A 218 24.15 14.78 -3.00
C ALA A 218 24.20 15.70 -1.76
N MET A 219 23.04 15.98 -1.16
CA MET A 219 22.96 16.72 0.09
C MET A 219 23.59 15.94 1.26
N TYR A 220 23.30 14.64 1.40
CA TYR A 220 23.86 13.85 2.49
C TYR A 220 25.37 13.63 2.35
N SER A 221 25.85 13.36 1.14
CA SER A 221 27.29 13.15 0.91
C SER A 221 28.11 14.41 1.22
N SER A 222 27.60 15.59 0.88
CA SER A 222 28.30 16.86 1.17
C SER A 222 28.27 17.23 2.66
N ILE A 223 27.16 16.97 3.37
CA ILE A 223 26.97 17.43 4.75
C ILE A 223 27.39 16.39 5.79
N GLU A 224 27.00 15.13 5.60
CA GLU A 224 27.32 14.02 6.51
C GLU A 224 28.67 13.38 6.17
N GLY A 225 29.32 13.77 5.07
CA GLY A 225 30.63 13.23 4.67
C GLY A 225 30.62 11.74 4.36
N TRP A 226 29.44 11.18 4.07
CA TRP A 226 29.27 9.79 3.64
C TRP A 226 29.66 9.63 2.17
N GLY A 227 30.05 8.42 1.78
CA GLY A 227 30.18 8.07 0.37
C GLY A 227 28.85 8.31 -0.37
N TYR A 228 28.92 8.67 -1.66
CA TYR A 228 27.70 8.92 -2.45
C TYR A 228 26.81 7.67 -2.56
N LEU A 229 27.42 6.47 -2.68
CA LEU A 229 26.69 5.21 -2.69
C LEU A 229 26.02 4.92 -1.34
N ASP A 230 26.71 5.17 -0.23
CA ASP A 230 26.16 5.01 1.12
C ASP A 230 25.00 5.97 1.36
N SER A 231 25.13 7.21 0.88
CA SER A 231 24.08 8.23 0.92
C SER A 231 22.86 7.83 0.09
N LEU A 232 23.08 7.21 -1.07
CA LEU A 232 21.99 6.69 -1.92
C LEU A 232 21.30 5.49 -1.27
N TYR A 233 22.07 4.58 -0.67
CA TYR A 233 21.55 3.47 0.12
C TYR A 233 20.72 3.98 1.30
N PHE A 234 21.20 4.99 2.03
CA PHE A 234 20.44 5.63 3.11
C PHE A 234 19.10 6.19 2.60
N CYS A 235 19.11 6.89 1.46
CA CYS A 235 17.87 7.40 0.86
C CYS A 235 16.89 6.27 0.54
N PHE A 236 17.37 5.17 -0.06
CA PHE A 236 16.52 4.02 -0.34
C PHE A 236 15.95 3.39 0.95
N VAL A 237 16.79 3.11 1.95
CA VAL A 237 16.40 2.50 3.22
C VAL A 237 15.41 3.38 4.00
N ALA A 238 15.61 4.70 3.99
CA ALA A 238 14.72 5.66 4.63
C ALA A 238 13.39 5.82 3.87
N PHE A 239 13.43 6.05 2.55
CA PHE A 239 12.24 6.35 1.76
C PHE A 239 11.34 5.13 1.54
N SER A 240 11.91 3.93 1.50
CA SER A 240 11.16 2.66 1.46
C SER A 240 10.66 2.18 2.82
N THR A 241 10.89 2.97 3.88
CA THR A 241 10.50 2.66 5.26
C THR A 241 11.05 1.32 5.76
N ILE A 242 12.24 0.90 5.29
CA ILE A 242 12.97 -0.27 5.82
C ILE A 242 13.65 0.10 7.13
N GLY A 243 14.36 1.23 7.16
CA GLY A 243 14.91 1.84 8.37
C GLY A 243 15.86 0.95 9.20
N PHE A 244 16.93 0.41 8.60
CA PHE A 244 17.90 -0.42 9.35
C PHE A 244 18.58 0.30 10.51
N GLY A 245 18.78 1.62 10.41
CA GLY A 245 19.38 2.41 11.48
C GLY A 245 20.91 2.38 11.55
N ASP A 246 21.55 1.66 10.63
CA ASP A 246 22.98 1.65 10.40
C ASP A 246 23.52 3.04 10.04
N MET A 247 22.74 3.81 9.28
CA MET A 247 23.01 5.21 8.97
C MET A 247 21.80 6.09 9.28
N VAL A 248 22.05 7.22 9.93
CA VAL A 248 21.00 8.16 10.35
C VAL A 248 21.51 9.59 10.22
N SER A 249 20.72 10.44 9.57
CA SER A 249 21.02 11.86 9.39
C SER A 249 20.83 12.67 10.68
N THR A 250 21.45 13.85 10.75
CA THR A 250 21.28 14.83 11.85
C THR A 250 21.78 14.34 13.22
N GLN A 251 22.76 13.43 13.27
CA GLN A 251 23.31 12.92 14.54
C GLN A 251 24.52 13.71 15.08
N ARG A 252 25.19 14.52 14.26
CA ARG A 252 26.38 15.27 14.69
C ARG A 252 26.02 16.43 15.63
N ALA A 253 26.90 16.70 16.60
CA ALA A 253 26.71 17.72 17.62
C ALA A 253 26.69 19.16 17.05
N SER A 254 27.47 19.41 15.99
CA SER A 254 27.52 20.71 15.31
C SER A 254 27.46 20.54 13.79
N TYR A 255 26.60 21.33 13.14
CA TYR A 255 26.54 21.51 11.69
C TYR A 255 26.60 23.02 11.44
N GLU A 256 27.34 23.49 10.44
CA GLU A 256 27.46 24.92 10.14
C GLU A 256 26.10 25.59 9.88
N ASN A 257 25.17 24.88 9.22
CA ASN A 257 23.82 25.37 8.89
C ASN A 257 22.72 24.42 9.37
N GLN A 258 22.65 24.22 10.69
CA GLN A 258 21.82 23.18 11.30
C GLN A 258 20.31 23.30 11.00
N THR A 259 19.74 24.49 10.98
CA THR A 259 18.30 24.69 10.76
C THR A 259 17.91 24.39 9.31
N ILE A 260 18.67 24.91 8.34
CA ILE A 260 18.39 24.73 6.90
C ILE A 260 18.51 23.25 6.54
N TYR A 261 19.57 22.58 7.02
CA TYR A 261 19.76 21.16 6.79
C TYR A 261 18.60 20.32 7.35
N ARG A 262 18.14 20.60 8.58
CA ARG A 262 17.02 19.88 9.19
C ARG A 262 15.72 20.03 8.40
N ILE A 263 15.42 21.25 7.96
CA ILE A 263 14.24 21.54 7.14
C ILE A 263 14.37 20.81 5.80
N GLY A 264 15.52 20.89 5.14
CA GLY A 264 15.80 20.16 3.90
C GLY A 264 15.66 18.65 4.05
N ASN A 265 16.26 18.07 5.10
CA ASN A 265 16.15 16.66 5.46
C ASN A 265 14.69 16.24 5.67
N PHE A 266 13.90 17.04 6.39
CA PHE A 266 12.46 16.79 6.56
C PHE A 266 11.73 16.75 5.22
N PHE A 267 11.95 17.74 4.35
CA PHE A 267 11.31 17.78 3.03
C PHE A 267 11.75 16.62 2.13
N PHE A 268 13.04 16.26 2.11
CA PHE A 268 13.53 15.13 1.31
C PHE A 268 12.98 13.80 1.80
N ILE A 269 12.93 13.57 3.12
CA ILE A 269 12.33 12.35 3.68
C ILE A 269 10.83 12.31 3.36
N LEU A 270 10.09 13.41 3.58
CA LEU A 270 8.65 13.45 3.30
C LEU A 270 8.36 13.19 1.82
N MET A 271 9.05 13.90 0.91
CA MET A 271 8.87 13.75 -0.53
C MET A 271 9.30 12.36 -1.02
N GLY A 272 10.44 11.87 -0.53
CA GLY A 272 10.97 10.56 -0.87
C GLY A 272 10.03 9.43 -0.47
N VAL A 273 9.56 9.42 0.78
CA VAL A 273 8.60 8.42 1.28
C VAL A 273 7.29 8.48 0.50
N CYS A 274 6.75 9.69 0.26
CA CYS A 274 5.52 9.84 -0.54
C CYS A 274 5.67 9.29 -1.97
N CYS A 275 6.82 9.54 -2.61
CA CYS A 275 7.11 9.09 -3.96
C CYS A 275 7.28 7.56 -4.03
N ILE A 276 8.08 6.97 -3.12
CA ILE A 276 8.29 5.52 -3.06
C ILE A 276 7.00 4.79 -2.69
N TYR A 277 6.22 5.31 -1.73
CA TYR A 277 4.90 4.76 -1.41
C TYR A 277 3.99 4.69 -2.65
N SER A 278 3.98 5.77 -3.43
CA SER A 278 3.19 5.84 -4.66
C SER A 278 3.68 4.84 -5.72
N LEU A 279 5.01 4.72 -5.85
CA LEU A 279 5.64 3.76 -6.74
C LEU A 279 5.30 2.31 -6.36
N PHE A 280 5.42 1.93 -5.08
CA PHE A 280 5.07 0.60 -4.59
C PHE A 280 3.60 0.26 -4.83
N ASN A 281 2.69 1.22 -4.64
CA ASN A 281 1.27 1.04 -4.96
C ASN A 281 1.06 0.73 -6.45
N VAL A 282 1.71 1.47 -7.35
CA VAL A 282 1.62 1.21 -8.80
C VAL A 282 2.25 -0.13 -9.17
N ILE A 283 3.42 -0.46 -8.62
CA ILE A 283 4.07 -1.76 -8.83
C ILE A 283 3.16 -2.90 -8.38
N SER A 284 2.44 -2.76 -7.26
CA SER A 284 1.49 -3.77 -6.79
C SER A 284 0.38 -4.07 -7.80
N ILE A 285 -0.06 -3.07 -8.58
CA ILE A 285 -1.06 -3.23 -9.65
C ILE A 285 -0.45 -4.02 -10.80
N VAL A 286 0.79 -3.73 -11.19
CA VAL A 286 1.51 -4.46 -12.23
C VAL A 286 1.73 -5.92 -11.80
N ILE A 287 2.12 -6.18 -10.55
CA ILE A 287 2.26 -7.54 -10.00
C ILE A 287 0.94 -8.31 -10.10
N LYS A 288 -0.19 -7.68 -9.73
CA LYS A 288 -1.53 -8.29 -9.87
C LYS A 288 -1.86 -8.63 -11.33
N GLN A 289 -1.51 -7.76 -12.28
CA GLN A 289 -1.72 -8.00 -13.71
C GLN A 289 -0.88 -9.18 -14.20
N VAL A 290 0.39 -9.25 -13.82
CA VAL A 290 1.30 -10.36 -14.16
C VAL A 290 0.81 -11.68 -13.55
N LEU A 291 0.38 -11.67 -12.29
CA LEU A 291 -0.16 -12.86 -11.62
C LEU A 291 -1.41 -13.40 -12.33
N ASN A 292 -2.33 -12.52 -12.72
CA ASN A 292 -3.51 -12.90 -13.47
C ASN A 292 -3.17 -13.45 -14.86
N TRP A 293 -2.16 -12.89 -15.51
CA TRP A 293 -1.66 -13.41 -16.78
C TRP A 293 -1.04 -14.81 -16.62
N LEU A 294 -0.22 -15.02 -15.57
CA LEU A 294 0.37 -16.32 -15.25
C LEU A 294 -0.71 -17.38 -14.98
N LEU A 295 -1.74 -17.06 -14.21
CA LEU A 295 -2.84 -17.99 -13.94
C LEU A 295 -3.60 -18.38 -15.20
N LYS A 296 -3.87 -17.43 -16.09
CA LYS A 296 -4.49 -17.73 -17.38
C LYS A 296 -3.63 -18.67 -18.23
N ARG A 297 -2.30 -18.51 -18.17
CA ARG A 297 -1.36 -19.38 -18.88
C ARG A 297 -1.25 -20.77 -18.26
N LEU A 298 -1.43 -20.89 -16.95
CA LEU A 298 -1.41 -22.17 -16.21
C LEU A 298 -2.73 -22.94 -16.32
N LYS A 299 -3.86 -22.29 -16.63
CA LYS A 299 -5.11 -22.96 -17.02
C LYS A 299 -4.94 -23.57 -18.41
N ILE A 300 -4.29 -24.73 -18.48
CA ILE A 300 -4.25 -25.57 -19.67
C ILE A 300 -5.70 -25.96 -20.01
N PRO A 301 -6.20 -25.72 -21.23
CA PRO A 301 -7.52 -26.21 -21.61
C PRO A 301 -7.50 -27.73 -21.60
N CYS A 302 -8.32 -28.37 -20.76
CA CYS A 302 -8.58 -29.80 -20.91
C CYS A 302 -9.19 -30.03 -22.30
N HIS A 303 -8.44 -30.67 -23.20
CA HIS A 303 -8.89 -31.04 -24.55
C HIS A 303 -10.08 -32.02 -24.57
N HIS A 304 -10.53 -32.52 -23.42
CA HIS A 304 -11.56 -33.55 -23.31
C HIS A 304 -12.99 -33.04 -23.01
N CYS A 305 -13.20 -31.72 -22.89
CA CYS A 305 -14.53 -31.15 -22.60
C CYS A 305 -14.89 -30.00 -23.56
N PRO A 306 -15.31 -30.28 -24.81
CA PRO A 306 -15.82 -29.24 -25.69
C PRO A 306 -17.25 -28.89 -25.27
N GLY A 307 -17.45 -27.68 -24.75
CA GLY A 307 -18.78 -27.08 -24.65
C GLY A 307 -19.40 -27.09 -23.27
N ARG A 308 -18.97 -26.16 -22.41
CA ARG A 308 -19.88 -25.35 -21.59
C ARG A 308 -19.22 -23.99 -21.37
N SER A 309 -19.69 -23.00 -22.14
CA SER A 309 -19.51 -21.60 -21.79
C SER A 309 -20.13 -21.41 -20.40
N LEU A 310 -19.28 -21.37 -19.38
CA LEU A 310 -19.64 -20.89 -18.05
C LEU A 310 -20.03 -19.42 -18.22
N ARG A 311 -21.31 -19.16 -18.50
CA ARG A 311 -21.91 -17.85 -18.27
C ARG A 311 -21.73 -17.57 -16.79
N LEU A 312 -20.71 -16.78 -16.51
CA LEU A 312 -20.34 -16.25 -15.21
C LEU A 312 -21.55 -15.45 -14.69
N ARG A 313 -22.38 -16.07 -13.85
CA ARG A 313 -23.32 -15.31 -13.03
C ARG A 313 -22.46 -14.55 -12.03
N ARG A 314 -22.16 -13.29 -12.32
CA ARG A 314 -21.67 -12.32 -11.33
C ARG A 314 -22.63 -12.42 -10.15
N ASN A 315 -22.17 -12.93 -9.02
CA ASN A 315 -22.89 -12.79 -7.76
C ASN A 315 -22.79 -11.32 -7.34
N ALA A 316 -23.58 -10.47 -7.99
CA ALA A 316 -24.07 -9.25 -7.37
C ALA A 316 -25.25 -9.69 -6.49
N VAL A 317 -25.12 -9.54 -5.17
CA VAL A 317 -26.27 -9.53 -4.28
C VAL A 317 -27.05 -8.25 -4.61
N MET A 318 -28.00 -8.37 -5.54
CA MET A 318 -29.02 -7.36 -5.77
C MET A 318 -30.24 -7.73 -4.91
N PRO A 319 -30.80 -6.81 -4.10
CA PRO A 319 -32.09 -7.02 -3.49
C PRO A 319 -33.12 -7.17 -4.61
N SER A 320 -33.93 -8.22 -4.50
CA SER A 320 -34.97 -8.55 -5.45
C SER A 320 -36.08 -7.51 -5.37
N HIS A 321 -36.16 -6.58 -6.32
CA HIS A 321 -37.36 -5.77 -6.49
C HIS A 321 -38.43 -6.61 -7.19
N VAL A 322 -39.43 -6.97 -6.40
CA VAL A 322 -40.71 -7.54 -6.81
C VAL A 322 -41.34 -6.63 -7.88
N ARG A 323 -41.61 -7.20 -9.06
CA ARG A 323 -42.38 -6.57 -10.13
C ARG A 323 -43.84 -6.42 -9.69
N THR A 324 -44.27 -5.20 -9.39
CA THR A 324 -45.70 -4.86 -9.38
C THR A 324 -46.09 -4.37 -10.77
N ARG A 325 -47.00 -5.14 -11.38
CA ARG A 325 -47.66 -4.90 -12.65
C ARG A 325 -48.50 -3.62 -12.56
N VAL A 326 -48.19 -2.59 -13.36
CA VAL A 326 -49.13 -1.50 -13.67
C VAL A 326 -49.25 -1.38 -15.19
N ARG A 327 -50.50 -1.45 -15.63
CA ARG A 327 -51.01 -1.38 -16.99
C ARG A 327 -51.26 0.09 -17.35
N ASN A 328 -51.28 0.39 -18.66
CA ASN A 328 -51.74 1.63 -19.34
C ASN A 328 -50.61 2.63 -19.70
N ILE A 329 -50.52 3.27 -20.86
CA ILE A 329 -51.29 3.39 -22.13
C ILE A 329 -50.30 3.89 -23.21
N SER A 330 -50.63 3.63 -24.48
CA SER A 330 -49.99 3.89 -25.78
C SER A 330 -49.41 5.29 -26.08
N ILE A 331 -48.41 5.38 -26.98
CA ILE A 331 -48.54 5.84 -28.40
C ILE A 331 -47.16 5.77 -29.11
N ASP A 332 -47.19 5.29 -30.36
CA ASP A 332 -46.13 5.04 -31.34
C ASP A 332 -45.20 6.23 -31.64
N THR A 333 -43.91 5.98 -31.96
CA THR A 333 -43.40 6.03 -33.35
C THR A 333 -41.93 5.57 -33.49
N ASP A 334 -41.71 4.88 -34.59
CA ASP A 334 -40.50 4.72 -35.41
C ASP A 334 -39.36 3.76 -34.99
N ALA A 335 -39.43 2.61 -35.67
CA ALA A 335 -38.43 1.57 -35.80
C ALA A 335 -37.19 2.06 -36.54
N VAL A 336 -36.01 1.76 -35.97
CA VAL A 336 -34.80 1.49 -36.74
C VAL A 336 -34.27 0.14 -36.29
N ASN A 337 -34.26 -0.78 -37.23
CA ASN A 337 -33.89 -2.17 -37.11
C ASN A 337 -32.38 -2.28 -37.32
N ASP A 338 -31.59 -2.39 -36.24
CA ASP A 338 -30.16 -2.72 -36.35
C ASP A 338 -29.90 -4.14 -35.83
N SER A 339 -29.80 -5.04 -36.80
CA SER A 339 -29.23 -6.37 -36.66
C SER A 339 -27.73 -6.28 -36.36
N GLU A 340 -27.34 -6.45 -35.08
CA GLU A 340 -25.94 -6.67 -34.72
C GLU A 340 -25.53 -8.12 -35.05
N THR A 341 -24.96 -8.29 -36.23
CA THR A 341 -24.09 -9.43 -36.53
C THR A 341 -22.83 -9.35 -35.68
N ASP A 342 -22.65 -10.40 -34.88
CA ASP A 342 -21.53 -10.71 -34.00
C ASP A 342 -20.16 -10.65 -34.74
N GLY A 343 -19.50 -9.50 -34.61
CA GLY A 343 -18.13 -9.25 -35.09
C GLY A 343 -17.14 -9.33 -33.93
N ARG A 344 -16.66 -10.54 -33.65
CA ARG A 344 -15.55 -10.84 -32.72
C ARG A 344 -14.39 -9.84 -32.89
N ARG A 345 -14.14 -9.00 -31.89
CA ARG A 345 -12.81 -8.43 -31.62
C ARG A 345 -12.53 -8.44 -30.12
N MET A 346 -11.64 -9.36 -29.74
CA MET A 346 -10.99 -9.41 -28.44
C MET A 346 -10.24 -8.10 -28.20
N SER A 347 -10.62 -7.36 -27.15
CA SER A 347 -9.74 -6.37 -26.53
C SER A 347 -9.95 -6.42 -25.03
N GLY A 348 -8.85 -6.64 -24.32
CA GLY A 348 -8.85 -6.81 -22.87
C GLY A 348 -9.37 -5.56 -22.17
N GLU A 349 -10.43 -5.71 -21.38
CA GLU A 349 -10.82 -4.70 -20.41
C GLU A 349 -9.72 -4.56 -19.36
N MET A 350 -8.83 -3.58 -19.59
CA MET A 350 -7.92 -3.07 -18.57
C MET A 350 -8.75 -2.34 -17.51
N ILE A 351 -8.72 -2.87 -16.29
CA ILE A 351 -9.33 -2.26 -15.09
C ILE A 351 -8.78 -0.83 -14.99
N SER A 352 -9.67 0.16 -15.07
CA SER A 352 -9.30 1.57 -14.97
C SER A 352 -8.76 1.84 -13.56
N MET A 353 -7.73 2.66 -13.41
CA MET A 353 -7.28 3.15 -12.10
C MET A 353 -8.44 3.80 -11.31
N ARG A 354 -9.38 4.41 -12.04
CA ARG A 354 -10.65 4.94 -11.50
C ARG A 354 -11.54 3.84 -10.92
N ASP A 355 -11.62 2.68 -11.59
CA ASP A 355 -12.43 1.54 -11.15
C ASP A 355 -11.79 0.85 -9.93
N PHE A 356 -10.45 0.85 -9.84
CA PHE A 356 -9.74 0.33 -8.66
C PHE A 356 -9.84 1.27 -7.45
N LEU A 357 -9.69 2.58 -7.64
CA LEU A 357 -9.89 3.57 -6.57
C LEU A 357 -11.37 3.62 -6.13
N ALA A 358 -12.30 3.47 -7.07
CA ALA A 358 -13.71 3.27 -6.76
C ALA A 358 -13.93 1.95 -6.01
N ALA A 359 -13.28 0.85 -6.40
CA ALA A 359 -13.36 -0.42 -5.68
C ALA A 359 -12.79 -0.32 -4.26
N ASN A 360 -11.73 0.47 -4.02
CA ASN A 360 -11.21 0.70 -2.68
C ASN A 360 -12.17 1.58 -1.83
N LYS A 361 -12.74 2.64 -2.41
CA LYS A 361 -13.79 3.44 -1.75
C LYS A 361 -15.06 2.63 -1.48
N VAL A 362 -15.46 1.77 -2.41
CA VAL A 362 -16.62 0.87 -2.31
C VAL A 362 -16.35 -0.25 -1.30
N ASN A 363 -15.16 -0.86 -1.27
CA ASN A 363 -14.81 -1.85 -0.26
C ASN A 363 -14.74 -1.24 1.14
N LEU A 364 -14.20 -0.02 1.28
CA LEU A 364 -14.26 0.73 2.54
C LEU A 364 -15.69 1.05 2.96
N ALA A 365 -16.53 1.50 2.03
CA ALA A 365 -17.94 1.78 2.30
C ALA A 365 -18.73 0.50 2.63
N ILE A 366 -18.43 -0.63 1.97
CA ILE A 366 -19.03 -1.93 2.25
C ILE A 366 -18.55 -2.47 3.58
N MET A 367 -17.27 -2.33 3.94
CA MET A 367 -16.77 -2.73 5.26
C MET A 367 -17.34 -1.84 6.36
N GLN A 368 -17.43 -0.53 6.16
CA GLN A 368 -18.08 0.40 7.09
C GLN A 368 -19.57 0.09 7.23
N LYS A 369 -20.24 -0.27 6.14
CA LYS A 369 -21.64 -0.69 6.13
C LYS A 369 -21.83 -2.05 6.80
N GLN A 370 -20.96 -3.02 6.56
CA GLN A 370 -21.00 -4.32 7.23
C GLN A 370 -20.69 -4.18 8.72
N LEU A 371 -19.75 -3.32 9.11
CA LEU A 371 -19.47 -3.00 10.50
C LEU A 371 -20.64 -2.26 11.14
N SER A 372 -21.31 -1.32 10.45
CA SER A 372 -22.50 -0.65 10.98
C SER A 372 -23.72 -1.58 11.07
N GLU A 373 -23.92 -2.46 10.09
CA GLU A 373 -24.99 -3.47 10.08
C GLU A 373 -24.76 -4.58 11.12
N THR A 374 -23.49 -4.91 11.40
CA THR A 374 -23.11 -5.85 12.47
C THR A 374 -23.20 -5.20 13.84
N ALA A 375 -22.88 -3.91 13.96
CA ALA A 375 -22.99 -3.14 15.21
C ALA A 375 -24.45 -2.80 15.58
N ASN A 376 -25.32 -2.56 14.60
CA ASN A 376 -26.71 -2.18 14.84
C ASN A 376 -27.67 -3.37 15.01
N GLY A 377 -27.20 -4.61 14.84
CA GLY A 377 -28.04 -5.80 14.96
C GLY A 377 -29.10 -5.87 13.85
N HIS A 378 -29.31 -7.06 13.28
CA HIS A 378 -30.40 -7.26 12.33
C HIS A 378 -31.76 -6.95 12.98
N PRO A 379 -32.64 -6.11 12.38
CA PRO A 379 -34.04 -6.11 12.78
C PRO A 379 -34.64 -7.43 12.31
N ARG A 380 -34.95 -8.31 13.26
CA ARG A 380 -35.71 -9.54 12.99
C ARG A 380 -37.04 -9.17 12.34
N SER A 381 -37.27 -9.64 11.12
CA SER A 381 -38.57 -9.64 10.46
C SER A 381 -39.57 -10.44 11.30
N CYS A 382 -40.68 -9.80 11.68
CA CYS A 382 -41.83 -10.41 12.35
C CYS A 382 -42.43 -11.57 11.53
N GLY A 383 -42.74 -12.66 12.22
CA GLY A 383 -43.51 -13.81 11.74
C GLY A 383 -43.92 -14.67 12.93
N SER A 384 -45.13 -14.42 13.43
CA SER A 384 -45.79 -14.93 14.65
C SER A 384 -45.64 -16.44 14.95
N THR A 385 -45.26 -16.78 16.19
CA THR A 385 -46.06 -17.69 17.06
C THR A 385 -45.66 -17.55 18.55
N ASN A 386 -46.67 -17.50 19.41
CA ASN A 386 -46.66 -17.35 20.87
C ASN A 386 -45.73 -18.32 21.63
N ARG A 387 -44.99 -17.82 22.63
CA ARG A 387 -45.09 -18.23 24.06
C ARG A 387 -44.09 -17.48 24.96
N HIS A 388 -44.57 -17.13 26.16
CA HIS A 388 -43.89 -16.49 27.30
C HIS A 388 -42.52 -17.07 27.68
N ASN A 389 -41.52 -16.20 27.97
CA ASN A 389 -40.92 -16.02 29.30
C ASN A 389 -39.63 -15.18 29.27
N GLY A 390 -39.58 -14.15 30.13
CA GLY A 390 -38.44 -13.86 31.02
C GLY A 390 -37.14 -13.27 30.47
N PHE A 391 -36.88 -12.02 30.87
CA PHE A 391 -35.55 -11.43 31.15
C PHE A 391 -34.50 -11.33 30.03
N SER A 392 -34.24 -10.11 29.55
CA SER A 392 -32.94 -9.45 29.75
C SER A 392 -33.03 -7.99 29.31
N GLY A 393 -33.04 -7.08 30.30
CA GLY A 393 -33.03 -5.64 30.09
C GLY A 393 -31.68 -5.17 29.57
N GLY A 394 -31.70 -4.37 28.50
CA GLY A 394 -30.49 -3.73 27.96
C GLY A 394 -29.92 -2.73 28.98
N VAL A 395 -28.65 -2.92 29.33
CA VAL A 395 -27.89 -2.02 30.20
C VAL A 395 -27.15 -1.01 29.32
N GLY A 396 -27.47 0.27 29.46
CA GLY A 396 -26.82 1.37 28.73
C GLY A 396 -27.64 2.65 28.78
N ALA A 397 -27.02 3.80 28.45
CA ALA A 397 -27.62 5.13 28.54
C ALA A 397 -28.94 5.31 27.75
N LEU A 398 -29.21 4.43 26.78
CA LEU A 398 -30.47 4.36 26.03
C LEU A 398 -31.62 3.63 26.76
N GLY A 399 -31.32 2.74 27.72
CA GLY A 399 -32.35 2.05 28.52
C GLY A 399 -33.05 2.98 29.52
N ILE A 400 -32.37 4.05 29.94
CA ILE A 400 -32.90 5.05 30.89
C ILE A 400 -33.90 5.98 30.19
N MET A 401 -33.73 6.24 28.89
CA MET A 401 -34.60 7.14 28.13
C MET A 401 -35.97 6.54 27.82
N ASN A 402 -36.07 5.20 27.73
CA ASN A 402 -37.33 4.53 27.39
C ASN A 402 -38.28 4.40 28.61
N ASN A 403 -37.75 4.33 29.84
CA ASN A 403 -38.58 4.34 31.04
C ASN A 403 -39.18 5.71 31.35
N ARG A 404 -38.51 6.81 30.96
CA ARG A 404 -39.01 8.18 31.15
C ARG A 404 -40.13 8.57 30.19
N LEU A 405 -40.23 7.93 29.01
CA LEU A 405 -41.33 8.16 28.05
C LEU A 405 -42.57 7.33 28.36
N ALA A 406 -42.43 6.24 29.14
CA ALA A 406 -43.55 5.44 29.60
C ALA A 406 -44.25 6.05 30.83
N GLU A 407 -43.53 6.77 31.69
CA GLU A 407 -44.11 7.44 32.87
C GLU A 407 -44.92 8.71 32.53
N THR A 408 -44.78 9.28 31.33
CA THR A 408 -45.51 10.50 30.92
C THR A 408 -46.71 10.23 30.01
N SER A 409 -47.11 8.97 29.82
CA SER A 409 -48.29 8.60 29.01
C SER A 409 -49.43 7.97 29.82
N VAL A 410 -49.32 8.00 31.15
CA VAL A 410 -50.42 7.68 32.07
C VAL A 410 -50.57 8.84 33.05
N ASP A 411 -51.17 9.92 32.55
CA ASP A 411 -52.11 10.79 33.25
C ASP A 411 -52.74 11.77 32.24
#